data_AF-A0A497LRF8-F1
#
_entry.id   AF-A0A497LRF8-F1
#
_cell.length_a   1.000
_cell.length_b   1.000
_cell.length_c   1.000
_cell.angle_alpha   90.00
_cell.angle_beta   90.00
_cell.angle_gamma   90.00
#
_symmetry.space_group_name_H-M   'P 1'
#
loop_
_entity.id
_entity.type
_entity.pdbx_description
1 polymer ?
#
loop_
_entity_poly.entity_id
_entity_poly.type
_entity_poly.pdbx_seq_one_letter_code
_entity_poly.pdbx_strand_id
1 'polypeptide(L)'
;MGAVQVPPDGNPIVLMADAQTIGGYPIIATVIQVDIGKLAQANPGKTVKFKQVTINEAHELLLKELEELRVIKKAIEENSRKFEREFRHVAVKFGDELLDTWIRELKK
;
A
#
# COMPACT_ATOMS: atom_id res chain seq x y z
N MET A 1 -14.58 2.03 1.52
CA MET A 1 -13.71 2.87 0.68
C MET A 1 -13.93 2.50 -0.78
N GLY A 2 -13.95 3.47 -1.70
CA GLY A 2 -14.11 3.25 -3.14
C GLY A 2 -15.51 3.49 -3.70
N ALA A 3 -16.50 3.84 -2.87
CA ALA A 3 -17.84 4.16 -3.37
C ALA A 3 -17.82 5.40 -4.26
N VAL A 4 -18.50 5.32 -5.41
CA VAL A 4 -18.60 6.40 -6.39
C VAL A 4 -19.97 7.05 -6.26
N GLN A 5 -20.02 8.21 -5.63
CA GLN A 5 -21.21 9.03 -5.47
C GLN A 5 -21.39 9.98 -6.65
N VAL A 6 -22.63 10.26 -7.03
CA VAL A 6 -22.96 11.24 -8.06
C VAL A 6 -23.94 12.27 -7.50
N PRO A 7 -23.49 13.52 -7.25
CA PRO A 7 -24.37 14.62 -6.88
C PRO A 7 -25.21 15.12 -8.07
N PRO A 8 -26.17 16.05 -7.86
CA PRO A 8 -27.04 16.58 -8.92
C PRO A 8 -26.31 17.28 -10.07
N ASP A 9 -25.08 17.75 -9.85
CA ASP A 9 -24.23 18.38 -10.87
C ASP A 9 -23.55 17.36 -11.80
N GLY A 10 -23.69 16.06 -11.50
CA GLY A 10 -23.18 14.94 -12.31
C GLY A 10 -21.70 14.64 -12.14
N ASN A 11 -20.97 15.35 -11.26
CA ASN A 11 -19.54 15.17 -11.07
C ASN A 11 -19.25 14.03 -10.07
N PRO A 12 -18.63 12.91 -10.47
CA PRO A 12 -18.45 11.77 -9.58
C PRO A 12 -17.45 12.06 -8.46
N ILE A 13 -17.78 11.60 -7.24
CA ILE A 13 -16.93 11.69 -6.06
C ILE A 13 -16.58 10.27 -5.62
N VAL A 14 -15.30 9.92 -5.59
CA VAL A 14 -14.82 8.64 -5.05
C VAL A 14 -14.48 8.80 -3.57
N LEU A 15 -15.15 8.05 -2.71
CA LEU A 15 -14.96 8.11 -1.27
C LEU A 15 -13.71 7.34 -0.82
N MET A 16 -12.73 8.05 -0.25
CA MET A 16 -11.46 7.49 0.25
C MET A 16 -11.52 7.12 1.74
N ALA A 17 -10.38 6.85 2.37
CA ALA A 17 -10.29 6.35 3.74
C ALA A 17 -10.96 7.27 4.78
N ASP A 18 -10.86 8.59 4.59
CA ASP A 18 -11.36 9.60 5.53
C ASP A 18 -12.79 10.07 5.21
N ALA A 19 -13.50 9.38 4.32
CA ALA A 19 -14.86 9.76 3.95
C ALA A 19 -15.85 9.57 5.12
N GLN A 20 -16.81 10.51 5.24
CA GLN A 20 -17.93 10.35 6.16
C GLN A 20 -18.74 9.09 5.82
N THR A 21 -19.21 8.39 6.86
CA THR A 21 -19.97 7.14 6.73
C THR A 21 -21.41 7.35 6.23
N ILE A 22 -21.93 8.58 6.32
CA ILE A 22 -23.27 8.95 5.88
C ILE A 22 -23.13 9.85 4.65
N GLY A 23 -23.70 9.41 3.52
CA GLY A 23 -23.72 10.18 2.27
C GLY A 23 -25.13 10.28 1.72
N GLY A 24 -25.54 11.48 1.31
CA GLY A 24 -26.88 11.74 0.78
C GLY A 24 -27.03 11.55 -0.73
N TYR A 25 -25.93 11.24 -1.44
CA TYR A 25 -25.94 11.11 -2.90
C TYR A 25 -26.01 9.64 -3.35
N PRO A 26 -26.68 9.34 -4.48
CA PRO A 26 -26.70 8.01 -5.06
C PRO A 26 -25.28 7.47 -5.31
N ILE A 27 -25.07 6.19 -4.97
CA ILE A 27 -23.86 5.46 -5.30
C ILE A 27 -24.12 4.63 -6.55
N ILE A 28 -23.34 4.83 -7.60
CA ILE A 28 -23.54 4.15 -8.90
C ILE A 28 -22.57 2.99 -9.13
N ALA A 29 -21.45 2.98 -8.41
CA ALA A 29 -20.39 1.98 -8.54
C ALA A 29 -19.49 1.97 -7.29
N THR A 30 -18.67 0.94 -7.19
CA THR A 30 -17.60 0.84 -6.18
C THR A 30 -16.31 0.44 -6.88
N VAL A 31 -15.24 1.18 -6.63
CA VAL A 31 -13.89 0.85 -7.10
C VAL A 31 -13.37 -0.36 -6.31
N ILE A 32 -12.81 -1.33 -7.04
CA ILE A 32 -12.26 -2.55 -6.45
C ILE A 32 -11.04 -2.23 -5.58
N GLN A 33 -10.81 -3.05 -4.55
CA GLN A 33 -9.78 -2.82 -3.53
C GLN A 33 -8.38 -2.62 -4.13
N VAL A 34 -8.01 -3.47 -5.09
CA VAL A 34 -6.69 -3.48 -5.75
C VAL A 34 -6.39 -2.19 -6.54
N ASP A 35 -7.42 -1.41 -6.88
CA ASP A 35 -7.27 -0.18 -7.67
C ASP A 35 -7.34 1.10 -6.82
N ILE A 36 -7.65 1.01 -5.52
CA ILE A 36 -7.74 2.18 -4.66
C ILE A 36 -6.40 2.92 -4.57
N GLY A 37 -5.29 2.17 -4.45
CA GLY A 37 -3.95 2.76 -4.42
C GLY A 37 -3.63 3.56 -5.70
N LYS A 38 -4.12 3.11 -6.86
CA LYS A 38 -3.94 3.82 -8.14
C LYS A 38 -4.67 5.15 -8.15
N LEU A 39 -5.89 5.21 -7.60
CA LEU A 39 -6.65 6.45 -7.47
C LEU A 39 -6.02 7.39 -6.44
N ALA A 40 -5.53 6.87 -5.31
CA ALA A 40 -4.86 7.69 -4.30
C ALA A 40 -3.60 8.39 -4.83
N GLN A 41 -2.93 7.81 -5.82
CA GLN A 41 -1.74 8.37 -6.48
C GLN A 41 -2.07 9.26 -7.69
N ALA A 42 -3.35 9.49 -8.01
CA ALA A 42 -3.73 10.32 -9.15
C ALA A 42 -3.60 11.82 -8.80
N ASN A 43 -2.81 12.55 -9.59
CA ASN A 43 -2.65 13.99 -9.42
C ASN A 43 -3.91 14.77 -9.87
N PRO A 44 -4.20 15.93 -9.25
CA PRO A 44 -5.25 16.83 -9.71
C PRO A 44 -5.14 17.16 -11.21
N GLY A 45 -6.28 17.20 -11.90
CA GLY A 45 -6.35 17.45 -13.35
C GLY A 45 -6.00 16.25 -14.24
N LYS A 46 -5.63 15.08 -13.67
CA LYS A 46 -5.48 13.86 -14.45
C LYS A 46 -6.83 13.22 -14.77
N THR A 47 -6.95 12.68 -15.98
CA THR A 47 -8.13 11.94 -16.41
C THR A 47 -8.12 10.52 -15.84
N VAL A 48 -9.22 10.15 -15.19
CA VAL A 48 -9.49 8.78 -14.74
C VAL A 48 -10.55 8.17 -15.64
N LYS A 49 -10.35 6.91 -16.05
CA LYS A 49 -11.33 6.13 -16.81
C LYS A 49 -11.66 4.87 -16.03
N PHE A 50 -12.95 4.61 -15.85
CA PHE A 50 -13.42 3.39 -15.20
C PHE A 50 -13.65 2.29 -16.22
N LYS A 51 -13.31 1.06 -15.82
CA LYS A 51 -13.67 -0.16 -16.55
C LYS A 51 -14.61 -0.97 -15.66
N GLN A 52 -15.73 -1.40 -16.20
CA GLN A 52 -16.62 -2.31 -15.49
C GLN A 52 -15.95 -3.68 -15.35
N VAL A 53 -16.07 -4.26 -14.16
CA VAL A 53 -15.60 -5.61 -13.84
C VAL A 53 -16.71 -6.36 -13.10
N THR A 54 -16.68 -7.67 -13.20
CA THR A 54 -17.51 -8.57 -12.41
C THR A 54 -16.93 -8.76 -11.00
N ILE A 55 -17.75 -9.26 -10.08
CA ILE A 55 -17.30 -9.61 -8.73
C ILE A 55 -16.20 -10.70 -8.78
N ASN A 56 -16.33 -11.65 -9.70
CA ASN A 56 -15.34 -12.72 -9.86
C ASN A 56 -13.99 -12.18 -10.31
N GLU A 57 -13.96 -11.32 -11.34
CA GLU A 57 -12.72 -10.66 -11.77
C GLU A 57 -12.10 -9.83 -10.65
N ALA A 58 -12.92 -9.12 -9.87
CA ALA A 58 -12.44 -8.34 -8.72
C ALA A 58 -11.79 -9.23 -7.65
N HIS A 59 -12.39 -10.39 -7.35
CA HIS A 59 -11.83 -11.37 -6.41
C HIS A 59 -10.55 -12.03 -6.95
N GLU A 60 -10.51 -12.40 -8.22
CA GLU A 60 -9.32 -12.97 -8.86
C GLU A 60 -8.13 -12.01 -8.80
N LEU A 61 -8.37 -10.73 -9.11
CA LEU A 61 -7.35 -9.68 -9.00
C LEU A 61 -6.86 -9.50 -7.57
N LEU A 62 -7.78 -9.53 -6.59
CA LEU A 62 -7.41 -9.41 -5.17
C LEU A 62 -6.55 -10.60 -4.71
N LEU A 63 -6.93 -11.83 -5.05
CA LEU A 63 -6.15 -13.01 -4.69
C LEU A 63 -4.75 -12.97 -5.31
N LYS A 64 -4.63 -12.48 -6.55
CA LYS A 64 -3.34 -12.29 -7.21
C LYS A 64 -2.45 -11.28 -6.46
N GLU A 65 -2.99 -10.11 -6.10
CA GLU A 65 -2.24 -9.09 -5.35
C GLU A 65 -1.79 -9.62 -3.98
N LEU A 66 -2.65 -10.35 -3.27
CA LEU A 66 -2.31 -10.95 -1.99
C LEU A 66 -1.17 -11.97 -2.11
N GLU A 67 -1.15 -12.75 -3.18
CA GLU A 67 -0.06 -13.71 -3.44
C GLU A 67 1.26 -13.00 -3.75
N GLU A 68 1.24 -11.94 -4.56
CA GLU A 68 2.41 -11.11 -4.84
C GLU A 68 2.98 -10.48 -3.55
N LEU A 69 2.10 -9.91 -2.71
CA LEU A 69 2.48 -9.35 -1.41
C LEU A 69 3.04 -10.42 -0.47
N ARG A 70 2.50 -11.64 -0.50
CA ARG A 70 3.00 -12.77 0.31
C ARG A 70 4.43 -13.13 -0.06
N VAL A 71 4.75 -13.17 -1.36
CA VAL A 71 6.11 -13.42 -1.85
C VAL A 71 7.06 -12.33 -1.42
N ILE A 72 6.69 -11.06 -1.59
CA ILE A 72 7.51 -9.91 -1.18
C ILE A 72 7.75 -9.94 0.34
N LYS A 73 6.71 -10.16 1.13
CA LYS A 73 6.80 -10.26 2.59
C LYS A 73 7.79 -11.35 3.01
N LYS A 74 7.69 -12.55 2.41
CA LYS A 74 8.60 -13.66 2.70
C LYS A 74 10.06 -13.29 2.38
N ALA A 75 10.30 -12.66 1.24
CA ALA A 75 11.65 -12.21 0.85
C ALA A 75 12.22 -11.18 1.84
N ILE A 76 11.40 -10.22 2.28
CA ILE A 76 11.81 -9.22 3.30
C ILE A 76 12.14 -9.92 4.62
N GLU A 77 11.31 -10.85 5.08
CA GLU A 77 11.55 -11.58 6.33
C GLU A 77 12.83 -12.43 6.28
N GLU A 78 13.08 -13.11 5.16
CA GLU A 78 14.31 -13.88 4.94
C GLU A 78 15.54 -12.98 4.93
N ASN A 79 15.46 -11.83 4.24
CA ASN A 79 16.54 -10.85 4.22
C ASN A 79 16.79 -10.24 5.61
N SER A 80 15.74 -9.92 6.36
CA SER A 80 15.83 -9.42 7.75
C SER A 80 16.51 -10.44 8.67
N ARG A 81 16.09 -11.72 8.61
CA ARG A 81 16.73 -12.80 9.39
C ARG A 81 18.19 -13.00 9.01
N LYS A 82 18.53 -12.86 7.72
CA LYS A 82 19.93 -12.93 7.27
C LYS A 82 20.74 -11.77 7.83
N PHE A 83 20.20 -10.55 7.76
CA PHE A 83 20.83 -9.36 8.31
C PHE A 83 21.11 -9.51 9.81
N GLU A 84 20.13 -9.94 10.61
CA GLU A 84 20.29 -10.14 12.06
C GLU A 84 21.30 -11.24 12.43
N ARG A 85 21.56 -12.21 11.54
CA ARG A 85 22.60 -13.23 11.75
C ARG A 85 24.00 -12.71 11.45
N GLU A 86 24.12 -11.81 10.48
CA GLU A 86 25.40 -11.27 10.03
C GLU A 86 25.82 -10.03 10.82
N PHE A 87 24.86 -9.23 11.28
CA PHE A 87 25.07 -7.96 11.95
C PHE A 87 24.60 -8.04 13.41
N ARG A 88 25.38 -7.45 14.32
CA ARG A 88 25.02 -7.25 15.72
C ARG A 88 24.79 -5.78 15.98
N HIS A 89 23.72 -5.47 16.70
CA HIS A 89 23.45 -4.11 17.17
C HIS A 89 24.25 -3.83 18.43
N VAL A 90 25.11 -2.81 18.40
CA VAL A 90 26.00 -2.45 19.50
C VAL A 90 26.26 -0.94 19.52
N ALA A 91 26.50 -0.41 20.72
CA ALA A 91 27.05 0.93 20.87
C ALA A 91 28.57 0.88 20.68
N VAL A 92 29.10 1.63 19.71
CA VAL A 92 30.54 1.73 19.43
C VAL A 92 31.01 3.14 19.76
N LYS A 93 32.06 3.25 20.56
CA LYS A 93 32.76 4.52 20.78
C LYS A 93 33.78 4.73 19.68
N PHE A 94 33.67 5.84 18.93
CA PHE A 94 34.61 6.22 17.88
C PHE A 94 35.08 7.66 18.13
N GLY A 95 36.34 7.83 18.51
CA GLY A 95 36.82 9.11 19.05
C GLY A 95 36.10 9.46 20.36
N ASP A 96 35.52 10.68 20.41
CA ASP A 96 34.73 11.16 21.55
C ASP A 96 33.22 10.89 21.40
N GLU A 97 32.77 10.33 20.28
CA GLU A 97 31.37 10.06 20.01
C GLU A 97 30.98 8.59 20.32
N LEU A 98 29.76 8.40 20.82
CA LEU A 98 29.13 7.09 21.01
C LEU A 98 28.05 6.91 19.95
N LEU A 99 28.16 5.87 19.13
CA LEU A 99 27.24 5.59 18.02
C LEU A 99 26.48 4.30 18.29
N ASP A 100 25.15 4.33 18.17
CA ASP A 100 24.30 3.14 18.18
C ASP A 100 24.22 2.58 16.76
N THR A 101 24.83 1.42 16.52
CA THR A 101 25.10 0.97 15.15
C THR A 101 25.08 -0.56 14.99
N TRP A 102 24.89 -0.99 13.74
CA TRP A 102 24.97 -2.39 13.34
C TRP A 102 26.35 -2.70 12.77
N ILE A 103 27.10 -3.60 13.42
CA ILE A 103 28.41 -4.04 12.94
C ILE A 103 28.39 -5.50 12.51
N ARG A 104 29.10 -5.84 11.44
CA ARG A 104 29.44 -7.24 11.11
C ARG A 104 30.91 -7.50 11.35
N GLU A 105 31.23 -8.69 11.80
CA GLU A 105 32.61 -9.11 12.00
C GLU A 105 33.22 -9.50 10.64
N LEU A 106 34.32 -8.85 10.24
CA LEU A 106 35.06 -9.19 9.04
C LEU A 106 36.10 -10.25 9.40
N LYS A 107 35.90 -11.51 8.96
CA LYS A 107 36.95 -12.53 9.06
C LYS A 107 38.09 -12.17 8.11
N LYS A 108 39.33 -12.22 8.60
CA LYS A 108 40.56 -12.11 7.79
C LYS A 108 40.70 -13.27 6.82
#